data_AF-A0A0K1F439-F1
#
_entry.id   AF-A0A0K1F439-F1
#
_cell.length_a   1.000
_cell.length_b   1.000
_cell.length_c   1.000
_cell.angle_alpha   90.00
_cell.angle_beta   90.00
_cell.angle_gamma   90.00
#
_symmetry.space_group_name_H-M   'P 1'
#
loop_
_entity.id
_entity.type
_entity.pdbx_description
1 polymer ?
#
loop_
_entity_poly.entity_id
_entity_poly.type
_entity_poly.pdbx_seq_one_letter_code
_entity_poly.pdbx_strand_id
1 'polypeptide(L)'
;MSRVSYDILQPGALSDEERETLRRHYLVYAKAELGQGRKLRADLDHIYATVDELASSGKLDRLVSTMHTSAHVVLFSTEASRISLEEFQLAMLSEGRPVRMVGEDSSDINGIGALSEGDLLIVVTTSNGFAHRQRANICRSEAHKVIITAHDDPELHAEFDEVLSIGEGASEGSPLHRIYATFGVTYFFDRLFTLYANIYDPEL
;
A
#
# COMPACT_ATOMS: atom_id res chain seq x y z
N MET A 1 12.21 -18.56 2.85
CA MET A 1 13.15 -17.78 2.02
C MET A 1 13.43 -18.53 0.72
N SER A 2 12.57 -18.36 -0.29
CA SER A 2 12.93 -18.68 -1.68
C SER A 2 13.34 -17.37 -2.31
N ARG A 3 14.64 -17.24 -2.57
CA ARG A 3 15.22 -16.10 -3.27
C ARG A 3 14.52 -15.98 -4.62
N VAL A 4 14.00 -14.80 -4.93
CA VAL A 4 13.88 -14.38 -6.32
C VAL A 4 15.29 -14.53 -6.90
N SER A 5 15.50 -15.58 -7.69
CA SER A 5 16.74 -15.74 -8.44
C SER A 5 16.89 -14.49 -9.29
N TYR A 6 17.98 -13.76 -9.05
CA TYR A 6 18.49 -12.73 -9.95
C TYR A 6 19.01 -13.39 -11.25
N ASP A 7 18.17 -14.17 -11.93
CA ASP A 7 18.33 -14.51 -13.36
C ASP A 7 17.88 -13.33 -14.26
N ILE A 8 17.64 -12.17 -13.65
CA ILE A 8 17.38 -10.94 -14.35
C ILE A 8 18.72 -10.40 -14.86
N LEU A 9 18.78 -10.15 -16.17
CA LEU A 9 19.72 -9.30 -16.92
C LEU A 9 20.84 -9.99 -17.71
N GLN A 10 20.47 -10.76 -18.75
CA GLN A 10 21.27 -10.84 -19.98
C GLN A 10 20.88 -9.67 -20.92
N PRO A 11 21.83 -8.91 -21.49
CA PRO A 11 21.54 -7.91 -22.52
C PRO A 11 20.83 -8.57 -23.73
N GLY A 12 19.58 -8.19 -24.00
CA GLY A 12 18.76 -8.79 -25.07
C GLY A 12 17.54 -9.60 -24.60
N ALA A 13 17.34 -9.75 -23.28
CA ALA A 13 16.23 -10.53 -22.72
C ALA A 13 14.84 -9.88 -22.80
N LEU A 14 14.74 -8.61 -23.19
CA LEU A 14 13.48 -7.87 -23.29
C LEU A 14 13.24 -7.45 -24.73
N SER A 15 12.01 -7.67 -25.22
CA SER A 15 11.53 -7.06 -26.45
C SER A 15 11.54 -5.53 -26.35
N ASP A 16 11.51 -4.86 -27.51
CA ASP A 16 11.48 -3.39 -27.54
C ASP A 16 10.21 -2.82 -26.87
N GLU A 17 9.08 -3.53 -26.98
CA GLU A 17 7.82 -3.15 -26.34
C GLU A 17 7.88 -3.27 -24.82
N GLU A 18 8.42 -4.37 -24.29
CA GLU A 18 8.63 -4.55 -22.85
C GLU A 18 9.60 -3.51 -22.30
N ARG A 19 10.70 -3.26 -23.03
CA ARG A 19 11.68 -2.25 -22.67
C ARG A 19 11.05 -0.85 -22.62
N GLU A 20 10.27 -0.47 -23.62
CA GLU A 20 9.64 0.85 -23.65
C GLU A 20 8.57 0.99 -22.56
N THR A 21 7.84 -0.08 -22.25
CA THR A 21 6.88 -0.09 -21.14
C THR A 21 7.57 0.10 -19.78
N LEU A 22 8.66 -0.63 -19.53
CA LEU A 22 9.48 -0.42 -18.34
C LEU A 22 10.06 1.00 -18.30
N ARG A 23 10.58 1.52 -19.42
CA ARG A 23 11.12 2.88 -19.49
C ARG A 23 10.06 3.94 -19.19
N ARG A 24 8.84 3.79 -19.71
CA ARG A 24 7.72 4.70 -19.38
C ARG A 24 7.43 4.68 -17.88
N HIS A 25 7.38 3.50 -17.28
CA HIS A 25 7.14 3.34 -15.84
C HIS A 25 8.29 3.91 -14.99
N TYR A 26 9.55 3.59 -15.30
CA TYR A 26 10.71 3.93 -14.48
C TYR A 26 11.27 5.34 -14.72
N LEU A 27 10.99 5.97 -15.86
CA LEU A 27 11.49 7.32 -16.16
C LEU A 27 10.46 8.42 -15.91
N VAL A 28 9.23 8.08 -15.51
CA VAL A 28 8.14 9.06 -15.32
C VAL A 28 8.54 10.20 -14.37
N TYR A 29 9.17 9.90 -13.24
CA TYR A 29 9.57 10.92 -12.27
C TYR A 29 10.77 11.74 -12.76
N ALA A 30 11.79 11.09 -13.31
CA ALA A 30 12.95 11.78 -13.90
C ALA A 30 12.53 12.76 -15.02
N LYS A 31 11.55 12.36 -15.84
CA LYS A 31 10.94 13.25 -16.86
C LYS A 31 10.19 14.42 -16.22
N ALA A 32 9.50 14.21 -15.10
CA ALA A 32 8.80 15.27 -14.38
C ALA A 32 9.76 16.25 -13.69
N GLU A 33 10.88 15.78 -13.12
CA GLU A 33 11.90 16.67 -12.56
C GLU A 33 12.51 17.56 -13.64
N LEU A 34 12.88 16.97 -14.80
CA LEU A 34 13.49 17.72 -15.91
C LEU A 34 12.49 18.65 -16.62
N GLY A 35 11.27 18.17 -16.90
CA GLY A 35 10.30 18.85 -17.76
C GLY A 35 9.25 19.68 -17.03
N GLN A 36 9.01 19.41 -15.74
CA GLN A 36 7.96 20.07 -14.95
C GLN A 36 8.54 20.75 -13.70
N GLY A 37 9.86 20.66 -13.46
CA GLY A 37 10.52 21.29 -12.32
C GLY A 37 10.10 20.71 -10.96
N ARG A 38 9.54 19.49 -10.92
CA ARG A 38 9.26 18.79 -9.66
C ARG A 38 10.55 18.60 -8.88
N LYS A 39 10.44 18.57 -7.56
CA LYS A 39 11.57 18.36 -6.65
C LYS A 39 11.24 17.20 -5.74
N LEU A 40 11.97 16.09 -5.88
CA LEU A 40 11.74 14.88 -5.07
C LEU A 40 11.68 15.19 -3.59
N ARG A 41 12.62 15.99 -3.08
CA ARG A 41 12.65 16.32 -1.66
C ARG A 41 11.36 17.00 -1.18
N ALA A 42 10.86 17.97 -1.93
CA ALA A 42 9.64 18.69 -1.56
C ALA A 42 8.40 17.79 -1.64
N ASP A 43 8.33 16.91 -2.65
CA ASP A 43 7.26 15.92 -2.75
C ASP A 43 7.30 14.95 -1.56
N LEU A 44 8.48 14.45 -1.16
CA LEU A 44 8.64 13.58 0.01
C LEU A 44 8.28 14.28 1.33
N ASP A 45 8.74 15.53 1.53
CA ASP A 45 8.40 16.29 2.74
C ASP A 45 6.87 16.47 2.88
N HIS A 46 6.16 16.69 1.77
CA HIS A 46 4.69 16.77 1.76
C HIS A 46 4.02 15.43 2.10
N ILE A 47 4.52 14.33 1.53
CA ILE A 47 4.02 12.97 1.81
C ILE A 47 4.17 12.64 3.30
N TYR A 48 5.36 12.89 3.87
CA TYR A 48 5.63 12.59 5.27
C TYR A 48 4.77 13.45 6.20
N ALA A 49 4.63 14.74 5.92
CA ALA A 49 3.73 15.61 6.68
C ALA A 49 2.27 15.10 6.67
N THR A 50 1.77 14.66 5.52
CA THR A 50 0.41 14.11 5.40
C THR A 50 0.22 12.85 6.25
N VAL A 51 1.19 11.94 6.24
CA VAL A 51 1.16 10.72 7.05
C VAL A 51 1.25 11.04 8.55
N ASP A 52 2.09 11.99 8.96
CA ASP A 52 2.18 12.43 10.35
C ASP A 52 0.91 13.12 10.86
N GLU A 53 0.23 13.88 9.98
CA GLU A 53 -1.09 14.44 10.28
C GLU A 53 -2.15 13.35 10.46
N LEU A 54 -2.14 12.30 9.62
CA LEU A 54 -3.00 11.14 9.82
C LEU A 54 -2.75 10.49 11.18
N ALA A 55 -1.47 10.30 11.56
CA ALA A 55 -1.10 9.73 12.86
C ALA A 55 -1.64 10.59 14.01
N SER A 56 -1.48 11.91 13.91
CA SER A 56 -1.92 12.86 14.93
C SER A 56 -3.44 13.02 15.02
N SER A 57 -4.18 12.61 13.97
CA SER A 57 -5.64 12.74 13.89
C SER A 57 -6.43 11.69 14.66
N GLY A 58 -5.77 10.67 15.23
CA GLY A 58 -6.42 9.54 15.89
C GLY A 58 -6.89 8.44 14.93
N LYS A 59 -6.83 8.65 13.61
CA LYS A 59 -7.23 7.65 12.62
C LYS A 59 -6.34 6.41 12.67
N LEU A 60 -5.02 6.59 12.83
CA LEU A 60 -4.11 5.46 12.94
C LEU A 60 -4.33 4.69 14.25
N ASP A 61 -4.61 5.35 15.37
CA ASP A 61 -4.93 4.66 16.63
C ASP A 61 -6.14 3.72 16.50
N ARG A 62 -7.17 4.14 15.75
CA ARG A 62 -8.32 3.28 15.44
C ARG A 62 -7.94 2.11 14.56
N LEU A 63 -7.14 2.33 13.52
CA LEU A 63 -6.66 1.23 12.67
C LEU A 63 -5.83 0.23 13.49
N VAL A 64 -4.90 0.70 14.33
CA VAL A 64 -4.08 -0.16 15.20
C VAL A 64 -4.97 -0.95 16.17
N SER A 65 -5.95 -0.31 16.80
CA SER A 65 -6.90 -0.99 17.70
C SER A 65 -7.71 -2.06 16.96
N THR A 66 -8.17 -1.76 15.75
CA THR A 66 -8.87 -2.72 14.88
C THR A 66 -7.94 -3.87 14.53
N MET A 67 -6.71 -3.57 14.08
CA MET A 67 -5.68 -4.56 13.79
C MET A 67 -5.41 -5.48 14.97
N HIS A 68 -5.36 -4.97 16.20
CA HIS A 68 -5.11 -5.77 17.40
C HIS A 68 -6.27 -6.73 17.72
N THR A 69 -7.51 -6.28 17.52
CA THR A 69 -8.72 -6.99 17.93
C THR A 69 -9.29 -7.95 16.87
N SER A 70 -8.97 -7.77 15.59
CA SER A 70 -9.49 -8.65 14.52
C SER A 70 -9.08 -10.11 14.71
N ALA A 71 -9.78 -11.05 14.08
CA ALA A 71 -9.35 -12.45 14.01
C ALA A 71 -8.16 -12.59 13.03
N HIS A 72 -8.30 -12.01 11.85
CA HIS A 72 -7.24 -11.97 10.83
C HIS A 72 -7.07 -10.57 10.25
N VAL A 73 -5.83 -10.20 9.93
CA VAL A 73 -5.49 -8.96 9.20
C VAL A 73 -4.95 -9.34 7.83
N VAL A 74 -5.55 -8.80 6.78
CA VAL A 74 -5.16 -9.05 5.38
C VAL A 74 -4.78 -7.74 4.69
N LEU A 75 -3.56 -7.67 4.17
CA LEU A 75 -3.13 -6.61 3.26
C LEU A 75 -3.37 -7.06 1.83
N PHE A 76 -4.13 -6.26 1.08
CA PHE A 76 -4.42 -6.51 -0.31
C PHE A 76 -3.85 -5.39 -1.18
N SER A 77 -2.82 -5.71 -1.97
CA SER A 77 -1.97 -4.67 -2.57
C SER A 77 -1.47 -5.02 -3.96
N THR A 78 -1.02 -3.99 -4.69
CA THR A 78 -0.23 -4.16 -5.91
C THR A 78 1.20 -4.62 -5.63
N GLU A 79 1.88 -5.17 -6.65
CA GLU A 79 3.29 -5.55 -6.56
C GLU A 79 4.22 -4.37 -6.21
N ALA A 80 3.85 -3.15 -6.64
CA ALA A 80 4.66 -1.95 -6.43
C ALA A 80 4.89 -1.60 -4.95
N SER A 81 4.01 -2.07 -4.06
CA SER A 81 4.10 -1.85 -2.62
C SER A 81 4.62 -3.07 -1.86
N ARG A 82 4.88 -4.20 -2.55
CA ARG A 82 5.11 -5.50 -1.90
C ARG A 82 6.33 -5.52 -0.99
N ILE A 83 7.43 -4.91 -1.40
CA ILE A 83 8.67 -4.88 -0.60
C ILE A 83 8.42 -4.22 0.75
N SER A 84 7.77 -3.05 0.76
CA SER A 84 7.45 -2.31 1.99
C SER A 84 6.51 -3.11 2.91
N LEU A 85 5.55 -3.82 2.33
CA LEU A 85 4.59 -4.63 3.09
C LEU A 85 5.21 -5.92 3.63
N GLU A 86 6.23 -6.47 2.96
CA GLU A 86 7.01 -7.62 3.48
C GLU A 86 7.76 -7.26 4.76
N GLU A 87 8.40 -6.08 4.81
CA GLU A 87 9.06 -5.61 6.03
C GLU A 87 8.05 -5.40 7.17
N PHE A 88 6.92 -4.75 6.88
CA PHE A 88 5.86 -4.57 7.87
C PHE A 88 5.26 -5.89 8.36
N GLN A 89 5.07 -6.87 7.47
CA GLN A 89 4.58 -8.19 7.85
C GLN A 89 5.51 -8.88 8.86
N LEU A 90 6.83 -8.77 8.65
CA LEU A 90 7.83 -9.33 9.56
C LEU A 90 7.84 -8.61 10.90
N ALA A 91 7.69 -7.28 10.90
CA ALA A 91 7.59 -6.48 12.11
C ALA A 91 6.33 -6.86 12.93
N MET A 92 5.16 -6.94 12.30
CA MET A 92 3.94 -7.37 12.99
C MET A 92 4.01 -8.82 13.50
N LEU A 93 4.75 -9.69 12.80
CA LEU A 93 5.01 -11.05 13.26
C LEU A 93 5.86 -11.09 14.53
N SER A 94 6.83 -10.16 14.72
CA SER A 94 7.60 -10.09 15.97
C SER A 94 6.70 -9.76 17.17
N GLU A 95 5.65 -8.97 16.94
CA GLU A 95 4.63 -8.62 17.94
C GLU A 95 3.54 -9.69 18.13
N GLY A 96 3.75 -10.90 17.59
CA GLY A 96 2.79 -12.00 17.69
C GLY A 96 1.48 -11.75 16.94
N ARG A 97 1.44 -10.77 16.04
CA ARG A 97 0.24 -10.37 15.29
C ARG A 97 0.44 -10.57 13.78
N PRO A 98 0.34 -11.81 13.28
CA PRO A 98 0.62 -12.10 11.88
C PRO A 98 -0.36 -11.39 10.96
N VAL A 99 0.18 -10.81 9.89
CA VAL A 99 -0.58 -10.16 8.82
C VAL A 99 -0.42 -10.97 7.54
N ARG A 100 -1.52 -11.29 6.86
CA ARG A 100 -1.48 -12.00 5.57
C ARG A 100 -1.38 -11.00 4.43
N MET A 101 -0.45 -11.20 3.50
CA MET A 101 -0.42 -10.43 2.26
C MET A 101 -1.05 -11.20 1.11
N VAL A 102 -1.86 -10.52 0.32
CA VAL A 102 -2.44 -11.01 -0.93
C VAL A 102 -2.09 -10.00 -2.02
N GLY A 103 -1.40 -10.46 -3.06
CA GLY A 103 -1.02 -9.65 -4.22
C GLY A 103 -2.03 -9.73 -5.36
N GLU A 104 -1.89 -8.82 -6.32
CA GLU A 104 -2.73 -8.73 -7.54
C GLU A 104 -2.72 -10.01 -8.40
N ASP A 105 -1.66 -10.80 -8.36
CA ASP A 105 -1.52 -12.05 -9.13
C ASP A 105 -1.68 -13.31 -8.25
N SER A 106 -2.13 -13.16 -7.00
CA SER A 106 -2.27 -14.29 -6.09
C SER A 106 -3.42 -15.21 -6.48
N SER A 107 -3.19 -16.52 -6.41
CA SER A 107 -4.27 -17.53 -6.50
C SER A 107 -5.34 -17.35 -5.40
N ASP A 108 -5.01 -16.64 -4.32
CA ASP A 108 -5.84 -16.45 -3.15
C ASP A 108 -6.75 -15.22 -3.22
N ILE A 109 -6.79 -14.51 -4.35
CA ILE A 109 -7.67 -13.34 -4.53
C ILE A 109 -9.14 -13.68 -4.23
N ASN A 110 -9.58 -14.89 -4.59
CA ASN A 110 -10.93 -15.35 -4.26
C ASN A 110 -11.19 -15.46 -2.75
N GLY A 111 -10.15 -15.62 -1.94
CA GLY A 111 -10.25 -15.64 -0.48
C GLY A 111 -10.56 -14.27 0.14
N ILE A 112 -10.34 -13.17 -0.59
CA ILE A 112 -10.68 -11.81 -0.12
C ILE A 112 -12.20 -11.67 0.09
N GLY A 113 -12.98 -12.18 -0.86
CA GLY A 113 -14.45 -12.15 -0.79
C GLY A 113 -15.04 -13.16 0.19
N ALA A 114 -14.23 -13.92 0.93
CA ALA A 114 -14.66 -14.89 1.92
C ALA A 114 -14.27 -14.48 3.36
N LEU A 115 -13.68 -13.30 3.54
CA LEU A 115 -13.40 -12.76 4.88
C LEU A 115 -14.71 -12.39 5.58
N SER A 116 -14.74 -12.58 6.89
CA SER A 116 -15.90 -12.44 7.77
C SER A 116 -15.86 -11.13 8.55
N GLU A 117 -16.96 -10.77 9.22
CA GLU A 117 -17.09 -9.56 10.05
C GLU A 117 -16.02 -9.41 11.16
N GLY A 118 -15.39 -10.51 11.59
CA GLY A 118 -14.30 -10.48 12.56
C GLY A 118 -12.93 -10.14 11.97
N ASP A 119 -12.81 -10.09 10.64
CA ASP A 119 -11.55 -9.88 9.93
C ASP A 119 -11.37 -8.40 9.54
N LEU A 120 -10.12 -8.04 9.23
CA LEU A 120 -9.74 -6.73 8.72
C LEU A 120 -9.10 -6.88 7.34
N LEU A 121 -9.67 -6.19 6.36
CA LEU A 121 -9.14 -6.06 5.01
C LEU A 121 -8.58 -4.65 4.80
N ILE A 122 -7.27 -4.54 4.62
CA ILE A 122 -6.58 -3.29 4.30
C ILE A 122 -6.17 -3.33 2.83
N VAL A 123 -6.82 -2.52 2.01
CA VAL A 123 -6.50 -2.36 0.58
C VAL A 123 -5.47 -1.25 0.42
N VAL A 124 -4.29 -1.59 -0.11
CA VAL A 124 -3.18 -0.64 -0.31
C VAL A 124 -3.06 -0.35 -1.80
N THR A 125 -3.47 0.86 -2.20
CA THR A 125 -3.39 1.29 -3.60
C THR A 125 -3.21 2.79 -3.66
N THR A 126 -2.16 3.26 -4.32
CA THR A 126 -1.87 4.70 -4.35
C THR A 126 -2.73 5.45 -5.37
N SER A 127 -3.15 4.78 -6.45
CA SER A 127 -3.95 5.38 -7.54
C SER A 127 -5.39 4.91 -7.65
N ASN A 128 -5.85 4.05 -6.74
CA ASN A 128 -7.16 3.39 -6.78
C ASN A 128 -7.40 2.44 -7.97
N GLY A 129 -6.55 2.43 -9.01
CA GLY A 129 -6.72 1.57 -10.19
C GLY A 129 -6.82 0.07 -9.85
N PHE A 130 -6.04 -0.38 -8.87
CA PHE A 130 -6.11 -1.76 -8.36
C PHE A 130 -7.42 -2.06 -7.63
N ALA A 131 -7.84 -1.17 -6.73
CA ALA A 131 -9.09 -1.34 -5.99
C ALA A 131 -10.31 -1.38 -6.94
N HIS A 132 -10.30 -0.58 -8.01
CA HIS A 132 -11.32 -0.66 -9.07
C HIS A 132 -11.36 -2.03 -9.74
N ARG A 133 -10.19 -2.56 -10.15
CA ARG A 133 -10.11 -3.90 -10.76
C ARG A 133 -10.60 -5.00 -9.83
N GLN A 134 -10.42 -4.83 -8.52
CA GLN A 134 -10.77 -5.80 -7.50
C GLN A 134 -12.09 -5.51 -6.77
N ARG A 135 -12.84 -4.50 -7.20
CA ARG A 135 -14.04 -4.01 -6.49
C ARG A 135 -15.04 -5.13 -6.18
N ALA A 136 -15.28 -6.03 -7.14
CA ALA A 136 -16.20 -7.15 -6.93
C ALA A 136 -15.78 -8.08 -5.78
N ASN A 137 -14.48 -8.30 -5.57
CA ASN A 137 -13.98 -9.13 -4.48
C ASN A 137 -14.01 -8.35 -3.14
N ILE A 138 -13.68 -7.06 -3.18
CA ILE A 138 -13.72 -6.17 -2.00
C ILE A 138 -15.15 -6.04 -1.49
N CYS A 139 -16.13 -5.74 -2.35
CA CYS A 139 -17.53 -5.58 -1.95
C CYS A 139 -18.17 -6.88 -1.43
N ARG A 140 -17.65 -8.05 -1.82
CA ARG A 140 -18.12 -9.35 -1.29
C ARG A 140 -17.59 -9.65 0.11
N SER A 141 -16.54 -8.96 0.54
CA SER A 141 -15.91 -9.16 1.83
C SER A 141 -16.76 -8.58 2.97
N GLU A 142 -17.07 -9.39 3.98
CA GLU A 142 -17.80 -8.94 5.18
C GLU A 142 -16.87 -8.32 6.23
N ALA A 143 -15.55 -8.38 6.01
CA ALA A 143 -14.54 -7.76 6.85
C ALA A 143 -14.73 -6.24 7.00
N HIS A 144 -14.17 -5.68 8.08
CA HIS A 144 -13.94 -4.24 8.20
C HIS A 144 -12.94 -3.84 7.11
N LYS A 145 -13.33 -2.90 6.26
CA LYS A 145 -12.61 -2.52 5.04
C LYS A 145 -11.95 -1.17 5.21
N VAL A 146 -10.64 -1.13 5.05
CA VAL A 146 -9.84 0.10 5.08
C VAL A 146 -9.11 0.24 3.76
N ILE A 147 -9.15 1.43 3.16
CA ILE A 147 -8.31 1.77 2.00
C ILE A 147 -7.23 2.77 2.37
N ILE A 148 -6.00 2.50 1.94
CA ILE A 148 -4.86 3.41 2.03
C ILE A 148 -4.54 3.87 0.61
N THR A 149 -4.68 5.17 0.36
CA THR A 149 -4.56 5.74 -1.01
C THR A 149 -4.00 7.15 -1.05
N ALA A 150 -3.51 7.55 -2.22
CA ALA A 150 -3.09 8.91 -2.51
C ALA A 150 -3.92 9.54 -3.66
N HIS A 151 -5.14 9.01 -3.88
CA HIS A 151 -6.07 9.47 -4.89
C HIS A 151 -7.47 9.60 -4.30
N ASP A 152 -8.16 10.69 -4.62
CA ASP A 152 -9.54 10.90 -4.19
C ASP A 152 -10.52 10.25 -5.18
N ASP A 153 -11.45 9.46 -4.67
CA ASP A 153 -12.47 8.76 -5.43
C ASP A 153 -13.68 8.47 -4.53
N PRO A 154 -14.62 9.42 -4.40
CA PRO A 154 -15.76 9.28 -3.49
C PRO A 154 -16.64 8.06 -3.78
N GLU A 155 -16.76 7.63 -5.05
CA GLU A 155 -17.61 6.49 -5.43
C GLU A 155 -16.99 5.16 -4.98
N LEU A 156 -15.67 5.00 -5.15
CA LEU A 156 -14.96 3.83 -4.65
C LEU A 156 -14.87 3.85 -3.12
N HIS A 157 -14.60 5.02 -2.54
CA HIS A 157 -14.41 5.20 -1.10
C HIS A 157 -15.66 4.84 -0.29
N ALA A 158 -16.86 4.96 -0.87
CA ALA A 158 -18.11 4.56 -0.23
C ALA A 158 -18.21 3.04 0.05
N GLU A 159 -17.36 2.21 -0.56
CA GLU A 159 -17.30 0.77 -0.32
C GLU A 159 -16.43 0.38 0.90
N PHE A 160 -15.79 1.36 1.54
CA PHE A 160 -14.86 1.18 2.65
C PHE A 160 -15.40 1.82 3.93
N ASP A 161 -15.13 1.16 5.05
CA ASP A 161 -15.48 1.66 6.38
C ASP A 161 -14.55 2.81 6.80
N GLU A 162 -13.27 2.76 6.38
CA GLU A 162 -12.32 3.84 6.60
C GLU A 162 -11.44 4.13 5.36
N VAL A 163 -11.20 5.42 5.13
CA VAL A 163 -10.31 5.92 4.07
C VAL A 163 -9.14 6.68 4.71
N LEU A 164 -7.94 6.15 4.50
CA LEU A 164 -6.68 6.73 4.94
C LEU A 164 -5.95 7.31 3.74
N SER A 165 -6.22 8.60 3.47
CA SER A 165 -5.53 9.34 2.41
C SER A 165 -4.13 9.74 2.89
N ILE A 166 -3.11 9.10 2.32
CA ILE A 166 -1.70 9.42 2.57
C ILE A 166 -1.19 10.55 1.68
N GLY A 167 -2.08 11.15 0.87
CA GLY A 167 -1.77 12.23 -0.05
C GLY A 167 -2.79 12.36 -1.19
N GLU A 168 -2.41 13.15 -2.21
CA GLU A 168 -3.30 13.50 -3.32
C GLU A 168 -2.57 13.42 -4.68
N GLY A 169 -3.35 13.33 -5.76
CA GLY A 169 -2.85 13.48 -7.13
C GLY A 169 -2.08 12.27 -7.69
N ALA A 170 -2.10 11.12 -7.01
CA ALA A 170 -1.42 9.92 -7.44
C ALA A 170 -2.21 9.13 -8.51
N SER A 171 -2.50 9.70 -9.67
CA SER A 171 -3.20 8.96 -10.74
C SER A 171 -2.32 7.85 -11.36
N GLU A 172 -2.92 6.80 -11.90
CA GLU A 172 -2.17 5.68 -12.51
C GLU A 172 -1.22 6.20 -13.61
N GLY A 173 0.03 5.72 -13.58
CA GLY A 173 1.09 6.17 -14.48
C GLY A 173 1.64 7.59 -14.22
N SER A 174 1.17 8.31 -13.20
CA SER A 174 1.74 9.62 -12.83
C SER A 174 3.10 9.50 -12.13
N PRO A 175 3.89 10.60 -12.09
CA PRO A 175 5.11 10.65 -11.28
C PRO A 175 4.84 10.36 -9.80
N LEU A 176 3.76 10.93 -9.25
CA LEU A 176 3.40 10.81 -7.84
C LEU A 176 2.98 9.38 -7.48
N HIS A 177 2.23 8.69 -8.34
CA HIS A 177 1.84 7.29 -8.12
C HIS A 177 3.01 6.40 -7.71
N ARG A 178 4.16 6.57 -8.38
CA ARG A 178 5.37 5.81 -8.08
C ARG A 178 6.05 6.23 -6.77
N ILE A 179 6.16 7.54 -6.52
CA ILE A 179 6.77 8.05 -5.28
C ILE A 179 5.94 7.62 -4.06
N TYR A 180 4.61 7.69 -4.14
CA TYR A 180 3.73 7.18 -3.09
C TYR A 180 3.92 5.68 -2.89
N ALA A 181 3.97 4.88 -3.97
CA ALA A 181 4.13 3.43 -3.85
C ALA A 181 5.48 3.02 -3.22
N THR A 182 6.55 3.78 -3.50
CA THR A 182 7.91 3.50 -3.01
C THR A 182 8.19 4.08 -1.62
N PHE A 183 7.77 5.33 -1.37
CA PHE A 183 8.12 6.07 -0.15
C PHE A 183 6.93 6.30 0.77
N GLY A 184 5.78 6.68 0.21
CA GLY A 184 4.58 6.97 1.00
C GLY A 184 4.04 5.74 1.74
N VAL A 185 3.91 4.62 1.04
CA VAL A 185 3.46 3.35 1.64
C VAL A 185 4.46 2.87 2.70
N THR A 186 5.76 2.87 2.39
CA THR A 186 6.83 2.49 3.34
C THR A 186 6.75 3.31 4.62
N TYR A 187 6.70 4.64 4.49
CA TYR A 187 6.64 5.52 5.64
C TYR A 187 5.35 5.34 6.45
N PHE A 188 4.20 5.23 5.77
CA PHE A 188 2.92 4.97 6.44
C PHE A 188 2.97 3.71 7.32
N PHE A 189 3.44 2.59 6.77
CA PHE A 189 3.48 1.33 7.51
C PHE A 189 4.53 1.31 8.62
N ASP A 190 5.64 2.04 8.47
CA ASP A 190 6.61 2.27 9.56
C ASP A 190 5.98 3.05 10.74
N ARG A 191 5.24 4.12 10.45
CA ARG A 191 4.51 4.89 11.47
C ARG A 191 3.39 4.06 12.11
N LEU A 192 2.67 3.26 11.32
CA LEU A 192 1.63 2.36 11.81
C LEU A 192 2.20 1.31 12.77
N PHE A 193 3.32 0.67 12.40
CA PHE A 193 4.00 -0.30 13.26
C PHE A 193 4.52 0.35 14.53
N THR A 194 5.18 1.51 14.42
CA THR A 194 5.68 2.27 15.57
C THR A 194 4.55 2.55 16.57
N LEU A 195 3.38 2.98 16.07
CA LEU A 195 2.22 3.23 16.92
C LEU A 195 1.70 1.93 17.56
N TYR A 196 1.65 0.83 16.80
CA TYR A 196 1.25 -0.48 17.33
C TYR A 196 2.16 -0.92 18.47
N ALA A 197 3.47 -0.92 18.27
CA ALA A 197 4.46 -1.32 19.27
C ALA A 197 4.34 -0.44 20.53
N ASN A 198 4.24 0.89 20.39
CA ASN A 198 4.08 1.79 21.53
C ASN A 198 2.83 1.53 22.39
N ILE A 199 1.77 0.95 21.82
CA ILE A 199 0.50 0.70 22.53
C ILE A 199 0.47 -0.72 23.13
N TYR A 200 1.05 -1.71 22.44
CA TYR A 200 0.83 -3.13 22.73
C TYR A 200 2.08 -3.93 23.06
N ASP A 201 3.27 -3.43 22.79
CA ASP A 201 4.51 -4.07 23.23
C ASP A 201 4.72 -3.78 24.74
N PRO A 202 4.74 -4.79 25.60
CA PRO A 202 4.92 -4.60 27.05
C PRO A 202 6.35 -4.22 27.45
N GLU A 203 7.34 -4.29 26.55
CA GLU A 203 8.75 -4.01 26.82
C GLU A 203 9.18 -2.58 26.44
N LEU A 204 8.30 -1.81 25.77
CA LEU A 204 8.48 -0.38 25.46
C LEU A 204 7.80 0.54 26.50
#